data_AF-A0A0F8YT91-F1
#
_entry.id   AF-A0A0F8YT91-F1
#
_cell.length_a   1.000
_cell.length_b   1.000
_cell.length_c   1.000
_cell.angle_alpha   90.00
_cell.angle_beta   90.00
_cell.angle_gamma   90.00
#
_symmetry.space_group_name_H-M   'P 1'
#
loop_
_entity.id
_entity.type
_entity.pdbx_description
1 polymer ?
#
loop_
_entity_poly.entity_id
_entity_poly.type
_entity_poly.pdbx_seq_one_letter_code
_entity_poly.pdbx_strand_id
1 'polypeptide(L)'
;MKKKKYKKPSNGVLTNRMDIGTKEFNEFQAILLNKSKAQTELQKKRIELMALKFKMEDYLKSEDMDLKFTGEFIKACLKITQVNQNKFANYIGLKPSNLSKIIGGERPISHDIALILGRIFNV
;
A
#
# COMPACT_ATOMS: atom_id res chain seq x y z
N MET A 1 20.29 -10.08 22.71
CA MET A 1 20.95 -10.46 21.43
C MET A 1 21.89 -9.35 20.98
N LYS A 2 23.17 -9.64 20.71
CA LYS A 2 24.18 -8.63 20.30
C LYS A 2 23.85 -8.08 18.90
N LYS A 3 23.74 -6.75 18.76
CA LYS A 3 23.59 -6.07 17.46
C LYS A 3 24.86 -6.26 16.62
N LYS A 4 24.81 -7.11 15.59
CA LYS A 4 25.89 -7.20 14.59
C LYS A 4 25.92 -5.90 13.78
N LYS A 5 27.07 -5.21 13.76
CA LYS A 5 27.31 -4.04 12.90
C LYS A 5 27.61 -4.52 11.48
N TYR A 6 26.62 -4.48 10.59
CA TYR A 6 26.81 -4.82 9.18
C TYR A 6 27.47 -3.64 8.46
N LYS A 7 28.63 -3.86 7.81
CA LYS A 7 29.30 -2.87 6.96
C LYS A 7 28.53 -2.69 5.66
N LYS A 8 28.44 -1.44 5.16
CA LYS A 8 27.80 -1.11 3.89
C LYS A 8 28.70 -1.62 2.74
N PRO A 9 28.17 -2.32 1.72
CA PRO A 9 28.97 -2.85 0.63
C PRO A 9 29.60 -1.69 -0.18
N SER A 10 30.86 -1.88 -0.62
CA SER A 10 31.63 -0.82 -1.29
C SER A 10 31.37 -0.73 -2.79
N ASN A 11 30.99 -1.82 -3.46
CA ASN A 11 30.94 -1.90 -4.94
C ASN A 11 29.60 -2.44 -5.49
N GLY A 12 28.48 -2.24 -4.77
CA GLY A 12 27.16 -2.64 -5.26
C GLY A 12 26.58 -1.62 -6.24
N VAL A 13 27.07 -1.56 -7.48
CA VAL A 13 26.39 -0.82 -8.54
C VAL A 13 25.12 -1.58 -8.87
N LEU A 14 23.95 -0.96 -8.65
CA LEU A 14 22.61 -1.53 -8.92
C LEU A 14 22.31 -1.74 -10.42
N THR A 15 23.33 -1.75 -11.28
CA THR A 15 23.20 -1.81 -12.74
C THR A 15 23.32 -3.24 -13.28
N ASN A 16 23.88 -4.19 -12.52
CA ASN A 16 23.97 -5.60 -12.90
C ASN A 16 23.00 -6.45 -12.07
N ARG A 17 22.43 -7.51 -12.67
CA ARG A 17 21.61 -8.48 -11.94
C ARG A 17 22.45 -9.08 -10.82
N MET A 18 21.98 -8.97 -9.57
CA MET A 18 22.67 -9.53 -8.40
C MET A 18 22.59 -11.07 -8.45
N ASP A 19 23.73 -11.74 -8.24
CA ASP A 19 23.79 -13.20 -8.17
C ASP A 19 23.05 -13.73 -6.93
N ILE A 20 21.88 -14.34 -7.17
CA ILE A 20 21.01 -14.92 -6.13
C ILE A 20 21.70 -16.13 -5.50
N GLY A 21 21.59 -16.27 -4.17
CA GLY A 21 22.16 -17.41 -3.43
C GLY A 21 23.62 -17.22 -3.00
N THR A 22 24.26 -16.13 -3.40
CA THR A 22 25.59 -15.76 -2.90
C THR A 22 25.54 -15.29 -1.44
N LYS A 23 26.70 -15.30 -0.77
CA LYS A 23 26.84 -14.74 0.58
C LYS A 23 26.45 -13.26 0.62
N GLU A 24 26.84 -12.49 -0.39
CA GLU A 24 26.57 -11.05 -0.47
C GLU A 24 25.07 -10.77 -0.66
N PHE A 25 24.38 -11.55 -1.49
CA PHE A 25 22.92 -11.53 -1.61
C PHE A 25 22.23 -11.75 -0.25
N ASN A 26 22.65 -12.79 0.48
CA ASN A 26 22.07 -13.13 1.78
C ASN A 26 22.33 -12.04 2.84
N GLU A 27 23.53 -11.44 2.82
CA GLU A 27 23.87 -10.31 3.70
C GLU A 27 23.01 -9.07 3.37
N PHE A 28 22.83 -8.75 2.09
CA PHE A 28 21.98 -7.65 1.66
C PHE A 28 20.50 -7.89 2.03
N GLN A 29 19.98 -9.11 1.81
CA GLN A 29 18.64 -9.50 2.23
C GLN A 29 18.46 -9.33 3.74
N ALA A 30 19.45 -9.74 4.55
CA ALA A 30 19.41 -9.56 6.00
C ALA A 30 19.40 -8.06 6.39
N ILE A 31 20.15 -7.21 5.70
CA ILE A 31 20.12 -5.75 5.92
C ILE A 31 18.73 -5.18 5.62
N LEU A 32 18.12 -5.57 4.49
CA LEU A 32 16.76 -5.14 4.13
C LEU A 32 15.72 -5.58 5.15
N LEU A 33 15.78 -6.84 5.58
CA LEU A 33 14.87 -7.40 6.60
C LEU A 33 15.03 -6.66 7.94
N ASN A 34 16.25 -6.36 8.36
CA ASN A 34 16.49 -5.60 9.58
C ASN A 34 15.97 -4.15 9.48
N LYS A 35 16.14 -3.51 8.33
CA LYS A 35 15.57 -2.18 8.07
C LYS A 35 14.05 -2.21 8.10
N SER A 36 13.42 -3.19 7.46
CA SER A 36 11.97 -3.38 7.46
C SER A 36 11.42 -3.58 8.89
N LYS A 37 12.07 -4.44 9.69
CA LYS A 37 11.70 -4.67 11.10
C LYS A 37 11.85 -3.42 11.98
N ALA A 38 12.76 -2.50 11.64
CA ALA A 38 12.99 -1.27 12.37
C ALA A 38 12.04 -0.12 11.98
N GLN A 39 11.14 -0.32 11.01
CA GLN A 39 10.19 0.70 10.59
C GLN A 39 9.16 1.01 11.67
N THR A 40 8.79 2.28 11.78
CA THR A 40 7.65 2.69 12.61
C THR A 40 6.34 2.25 11.96
N GLU A 41 5.27 2.14 12.76
CA GLU A 41 3.94 1.80 12.23
C GLU A 41 3.47 2.80 11.17
N LEU A 42 3.79 4.09 11.32
CA LEU A 42 3.47 5.11 10.31
C LEU A 42 4.21 4.85 8.99
N GLN A 43 5.49 4.48 9.05
CA GLN A 43 6.26 4.15 7.85
C GLN A 43 5.71 2.91 7.15
N LYS A 44 5.34 1.87 7.91
CA LYS A 44 4.70 0.66 7.36
C LYS A 44 3.39 1.01 6.64
N LYS A 45 2.50 1.75 7.31
CA LYS A 45 1.24 2.22 6.70
C LYS A 45 1.47 3.03 5.42
N ARG A 46 2.46 3.92 5.40
CA ARG A 46 2.81 4.70 4.21
C ARG A 46 3.28 3.81 3.05
N ILE A 47 4.10 2.80 3.34
CA ILE A 47 4.57 1.84 2.34
C ILE A 47 3.40 1.00 1.81
N GLU A 48 2.51 0.54 2.68
CA GLU A 48 1.31 -0.21 2.29
C GLU A 48 0.36 0.63 1.41
N LEU A 49 0.13 1.90 1.75
CA LEU A 49 -0.66 2.81 0.90
C LEU A 49 0.00 3.04 -0.46
N MET A 50 1.33 3.18 -0.51
CA MET A 50 2.06 3.30 -1.77
C MET A 50 1.95 2.02 -2.62
N ALA A 51 2.06 0.85 -2.01
CA ALA A 51 1.85 -0.42 -2.71
C ALA A 51 0.41 -0.55 -3.24
N LEU A 52 -0.58 -0.05 -2.48
CA LEU A 52 -1.97 -0.02 -2.93
C LEU A 52 -2.16 0.92 -4.13
N LYS A 53 -1.50 2.07 -4.14
CA LYS A 53 -1.51 2.99 -5.29
C LYS A 53 -0.99 2.32 -6.56
N PHE A 54 0.16 1.64 -6.49
CA PHE A 54 0.69 0.92 -7.66
C PHE A 54 -0.28 -0.17 -8.13
N LYS A 55 -0.95 -0.88 -7.21
CA LYS A 55 -1.99 -1.85 -7.59
C LYS A 55 -3.18 -1.21 -8.30
N MET A 56 -3.58 0.01 -7.93
CA MET A 56 -4.62 0.76 -8.64
C MET A 56 -4.14 1.15 -10.05
N GLU A 57 -2.90 1.63 -10.18
CA GLU A 57 -2.29 1.98 -11.47
C GLU A 57 -2.19 0.77 -12.40
N ASP A 58 -1.80 -0.39 -11.87
CA ASP A 58 -1.73 -1.64 -12.62
C ASP A 58 -3.13 -2.11 -13.03
N TYR A 59 -4.13 -1.99 -12.15
CA TYR A 59 -5.52 -2.31 -12.45
C TYR A 59 -6.09 -1.46 -13.60
N LEU A 60 -5.69 -0.19 -13.71
CA LEU A 60 -6.11 0.66 -14.83
C LEU A 60 -5.44 0.28 -16.16
N LYS A 61 -4.31 -0.43 -16.13
CA LYS A 61 -3.53 -0.84 -17.31
C LYS A 61 -3.77 -2.28 -17.72
N SER A 62 -4.35 -3.11 -16.87
CA SER A 62 -4.55 -4.53 -17.15
C SER A 62 -5.64 -4.73 -18.20
N GLU A 63 -5.33 -5.53 -19.24
CA GLU A 63 -6.29 -5.97 -20.25
C GLU A 63 -7.27 -7.02 -19.69
N ASP A 64 -6.80 -7.80 -18.69
CA ASP A 64 -7.63 -8.72 -17.92
C ASP A 64 -8.45 -7.95 -16.89
N MET A 65 -9.73 -7.71 -17.21
CA MET A 65 -10.73 -7.25 -16.25
C MET A 65 -11.11 -8.38 -15.28
N ASP A 66 -10.16 -8.84 -14.46
CA ASP A 66 -10.55 -9.32 -13.14
C ASP A 66 -11.18 -8.10 -12.47
N LEU A 67 -12.52 -8.08 -12.46
CA LEU A 67 -13.36 -6.94 -12.10
C LEU A 67 -13.22 -6.65 -10.61
N LYS A 68 -12.05 -6.14 -10.20
CA LYS A 68 -11.81 -5.66 -8.85
C LYS A 68 -12.74 -4.48 -8.64
N PHE A 69 -13.70 -4.70 -7.77
CA PHE A 69 -14.66 -3.68 -7.48
C PHE A 69 -13.94 -2.49 -6.82
N THR A 70 -14.17 -1.27 -7.30
CA THR A 70 -13.50 -0.06 -6.79
C THR A 70 -13.65 0.12 -5.28
N GLY A 71 -14.73 -0.43 -4.71
CA GLY A 71 -14.95 -0.52 -3.26
C GLY A 71 -13.89 -1.32 -2.49
N GLU A 72 -13.23 -2.31 -3.10
CA GLU A 72 -12.14 -3.07 -2.48
C GLU A 72 -10.93 -2.19 -2.17
N PHE A 73 -10.61 -1.27 -3.07
CA PHE A 73 -9.54 -0.31 -2.88
C PHE A 73 -9.83 0.63 -1.70
N ILE A 74 -11.07 1.11 -1.58
CA ILE A 74 -11.50 1.93 -0.42
C ILE A 74 -11.37 1.11 0.88
N LYS A 75 -11.84 -0.15 0.88
CA LYS A 75 -11.74 -1.03 2.04
C LYS A 75 -10.28 -1.28 2.45
N ALA A 76 -9.40 -1.45 1.47
CA ALA A 76 -7.96 -1.61 1.69
C ALA A 76 -7.35 -0.36 2.32
N CYS A 77 -7.67 0.84 1.81
CA CYS A 77 -7.24 2.10 2.41
C CYS A 77 -7.65 2.19 3.89
N LEU A 78 -8.91 1.94 4.21
CA LEU A 78 -9.43 1.99 5.58
C LEU A 78 -8.76 0.98 6.51
N LYS A 79 -8.49 -0.23 6.00
CA LYS A 79 -7.77 -1.28 6.74
C LYS A 79 -6.34 -0.85 7.07
N ILE A 80 -5.59 -0.32 6.09
CA ILE A 80 -4.21 0.13 6.27
C ILE A 80 -4.16 1.30 7.27
N THR A 81 -5.05 2.28 7.11
CA THR A 81 -5.10 3.43 8.04
C THR A 81 -5.66 3.06 9.41
N GLN A 82 -6.33 1.91 9.53
CA GLN A 82 -7.09 1.46 10.70
C GLN A 82 -8.21 2.45 11.08
N VAL A 83 -8.85 3.03 10.06
CA VAL A 83 -9.96 3.97 10.26
C VAL A 83 -11.26 3.19 10.16
N ASN A 84 -12.13 3.36 11.15
CA ASN A 84 -13.46 2.77 11.13
C ASN A 84 -14.28 3.33 9.96
N GLN A 85 -14.96 2.45 9.22
CA GLN A 85 -15.76 2.81 8.04
C GLN A 85 -16.85 3.84 8.34
N ASN A 86 -17.58 3.71 9.44
CA ASN A 86 -18.64 4.65 9.80
C ASN A 86 -18.06 6.03 10.14
N LYS A 87 -16.92 6.04 10.86
CA LYS A 87 -16.19 7.28 11.15
C LYS A 87 -15.71 7.96 9.87
N PHE A 88 -15.18 7.18 8.93
CA PHE A 88 -14.75 7.70 7.64
C PHE A 88 -15.91 8.25 6.81
N ALA A 89 -17.03 7.51 6.74
CA ALA A 89 -18.23 7.95 6.03
C ALA A 89 -18.68 9.34 6.54
N ASN A 90 -18.79 9.48 7.86
CA ASN A 90 -19.17 10.75 8.49
C ASN A 90 -18.14 11.85 8.18
N TYR A 91 -16.84 11.52 8.20
CA TYR A 91 -15.77 12.47 7.89
C TYR A 91 -15.85 13.02 6.45
N ILE A 92 -16.24 12.20 5.48
CA ILE A 92 -16.41 12.61 4.07
C ILE A 92 -17.84 13.07 3.74
N GLY A 93 -18.70 13.29 4.74
CA GLY A 93 -20.07 13.77 4.55
C GLY A 93 -21.05 12.72 3.99
N LEU A 94 -20.73 11.43 4.09
CA LEU A 94 -21.61 10.33 3.66
C LEU A 94 -22.31 9.66 4.85
N LYS A 95 -23.55 9.21 4.62
CA LYS A 95 -24.19 8.25 5.52
C LYS A 95 -23.42 6.92 5.50
N PRO A 96 -23.17 6.28 6.66
CA PRO A 96 -22.46 4.99 6.70
C PRO A 96 -23.04 3.91 5.78
N SER A 97 -24.37 3.82 5.68
CA SER A 97 -25.05 2.89 4.77
C SER A 97 -24.77 3.17 3.29
N ASN A 98 -24.58 4.43 2.89
CA ASN A 98 -24.20 4.77 1.52
C ASN A 98 -22.78 4.31 1.22
N LEU A 99 -21.83 4.53 2.15
CA LEU A 99 -20.46 4.06 1.98
C LEU A 99 -20.40 2.52 1.94
N SER A 100 -21.19 1.82 2.75
CA SER A 100 -21.26 0.35 2.69
C SER A 100 -21.69 -0.16 1.31
N LYS A 101 -22.69 0.47 0.69
CA LYS A 101 -23.14 0.13 -0.67
C LYS A 101 -22.09 0.43 -1.73
N ILE A 102 -21.35 1.54 -1.57
CA ILE A 102 -20.22 1.90 -2.44
C ILE A 102 -19.04 0.94 -2.29
N ILE A 103 -18.81 0.39 -1.09
CA ILE A 103 -17.76 -0.61 -0.86
C ILE A 103 -18.20 -1.99 -1.39
N GLY A 104 -19.49 -2.29 -1.30
CA GLY A 104 -20.04 -3.63 -1.52
C GLY A 104 -20.43 -4.00 -2.96
N GLY A 105 -20.39 -3.08 -3.93
CA GLY A 105 -20.81 -3.40 -5.31
C GLY A 105 -22.01 -2.60 -5.77
N GLU A 106 -22.89 -2.31 -4.82
CA GLU A 106 -24.29 -1.93 -5.10
C GLU A 106 -24.44 -0.51 -5.64
N ARG A 107 -23.45 0.37 -5.40
CA ARG A 107 -23.47 1.74 -5.89
C ARG A 107 -22.12 2.14 -6.48
N PRO A 108 -22.10 2.81 -7.64
CA PRO A 108 -20.87 3.34 -8.20
C PRO A 108 -20.35 4.50 -7.34
N ILE A 109 -19.04 4.75 -7.42
CA ILE A 109 -18.40 5.92 -6.85
C ILE A 109 -18.76 7.13 -7.73
N SER A 110 -19.29 8.20 -7.14
CA SER A 110 -19.50 9.45 -7.87
C SER A 110 -18.19 10.22 -8.04
N HIS A 111 -18.13 11.11 -9.03
CA HIS A 111 -16.96 11.96 -9.29
C HIS A 111 -16.51 12.75 -8.05
N ASP A 112 -17.45 13.31 -7.29
CA ASP A 112 -17.15 14.05 -6.07
C ASP A 112 -16.46 13.18 -5.02
N ILE A 113 -16.97 11.95 -4.82
CA ILE A 113 -16.37 11.00 -3.88
C ILE A 113 -14.99 10.55 -4.39
N ALA A 114 -14.82 10.32 -5.69
CA ALA A 114 -13.52 10.00 -6.26
C ALA A 114 -12.49 11.11 -6.00
N LEU A 115 -12.87 12.38 -6.17
CA LEU A 115 -12.00 13.53 -5.89
C LEU A 115 -11.62 13.64 -4.41
N ILE A 116 -12.57 13.40 -3.50
CA ILE A 116 -12.32 13.38 -2.05
C ILE A 116 -11.33 12.25 -1.71
N LEU A 117 -11.55 11.04 -2.23
CA LEU A 117 -10.69 9.88 -2.01
C LEU A 117 -9.27 10.12 -2.54
N GLY A 118 -9.14 10.65 -3.77
CA GLY A 118 -7.84 10.98 -4.38
C GLY A 118 -7.06 12.00 -3.55
N ARG A 119 -7.74 13.02 -3.01
CA ARG A 119 -7.09 14.01 -2.11
C ARG A 119 -6.66 13.41 -0.78
N ILE A 120 -7.49 12.57 -0.14
CA ILE A 120 -7.20 11.99 1.18
C ILE A 120 -6.07 10.96 1.09
N PHE A 121 -6.11 10.09 0.09
CA PHE A 121 -5.16 8.98 -0.04
C PHE A 121 -3.98 9.28 -0.97
N ASN A 122 -3.97 10.43 -1.64
CA ASN A 122 -2.95 10.84 -2.60
C ASN A 122 -2.75 9.82 -3.74
N VAL A 123 -3.87 9.31 -4.23
CA VAL A 123 -3.98 8.32 -5.31
C VAL A 123 -4.58 8.95 -6.55
#